data_AF-A0A1A9A712-F1
#
_entry.id   AF-A0A1A9A712-F1
#
_cell.length_a   1.000
_cell.length_b   1.000
_cell.length_c   1.000
_cell.angle_alpha   90.00
_cell.angle_beta   90.00
_cell.angle_gamma   90.00
#
_symmetry.space_group_name_H-M   'P 1'
#
loop_
_entity.id
_entity.type
_entity.pdbx_description
1 polymer ?
#
loop_
_entity_poly.entity_id
_entity_poly.type
_entity_poly.pdbx_seq_one_letter_code
_entity_poly.pdbx_strand_id
1 'polypeptide(L)'
;MSRWWTETVAALGDVVPLPLAALLLLLLALLAALAWYFFPAWVPRRLPSRRLPRLRLPHWRLPRLRLPRWRRPRLRRRPAPPPATRSPLVPAPRTGEASPAGRADRLAAEGRYAEAVRERLRDMVHELVRRQVVEPRAGMTVTELTDAAARVRPATRTALHEAGTIFSDLWYAQRPATAAHDRRMRDLATDLHRALDPDGEHR
;
A
#
# COMPACT_ATOMS: atom_id res chain seq x y z
N MET A 1 26.92 4.09 -35.41
CA MET A 1 25.84 4.82 -34.71
C MET A 1 26.39 5.47 -33.45
N SER A 2 27.13 6.59 -33.56
CA SER A 2 27.74 7.24 -32.38
C SER A 2 28.15 8.71 -32.59
N ARG A 3 28.29 9.19 -33.82
CA ARG A 3 28.66 10.60 -34.11
C ARG A 3 27.58 11.62 -33.76
N TRP A 4 26.31 11.28 -34.00
CA TRP A 4 25.20 12.18 -33.68
C TRP A 4 25.06 12.39 -32.16
N TRP A 5 25.29 11.35 -31.37
CA TRP A 5 25.26 11.41 -29.90
C TRP A 5 26.31 12.37 -29.35
N THR A 6 27.53 12.32 -29.88
CA THR A 6 28.61 13.23 -29.45
C THR A 6 28.36 14.68 -29.84
N GLU A 7 27.77 14.93 -31.02
CA GLU A 7 27.40 16.29 -31.45
C GLU A 7 26.29 16.88 -30.57
N THR A 8 25.27 16.09 -30.23
CA THR A 8 24.20 16.55 -29.33
C THR A 8 24.70 16.80 -27.90
N VAL A 9 25.64 16.00 -27.39
CA VAL A 9 26.22 16.21 -26.06
C VAL A 9 27.14 17.44 -26.03
N ALA A 10 27.92 17.67 -27.09
CA ALA A 10 28.79 18.83 -27.21
C ALA A 10 27.98 20.14 -27.32
N ALA A 11 26.92 20.15 -28.13
CA ALA A 11 26.04 21.31 -28.26
C ALA A 11 25.24 21.62 -26.97
N LEU A 12 24.92 20.59 -26.17
CA LEU A 12 24.23 20.75 -24.89
C LEU A 12 25.17 21.29 -23.79
N GLY A 13 26.48 21.02 -23.89
CA GLY A 13 27.50 21.53 -22.97
C GLY A 13 27.75 23.03 -23.10
N ASP A 14 27.64 23.59 -24.31
CA ASP A 14 27.83 25.04 -24.56
C ASP A 14 26.63 25.89 -24.15
N VAL A 15 25.43 25.31 -24.10
CA VAL A 15 24.18 26.03 -23.81
C VAL A 15 23.84 26.03 -22.31
N VAL A 16 24.42 25.12 -21.52
CA VAL A 16 24.17 25.03 -20.08
C VAL A 16 25.40 25.55 -19.32
N PRO A 17 25.46 26.85 -18.97
CA PRO A 17 26.53 27.36 -18.14
C PRO A 17 26.53 26.59 -16.80
N LEU A 18 27.72 26.28 -16.27
CA LEU A 18 27.93 25.57 -15.00
C LEU A 18 26.97 25.98 -13.86
N PRO A 19 26.64 27.28 -13.64
CA PRO A 19 25.64 27.67 -12.64
C PRO A 19 24.22 27.17 -12.94
N LEU A 20 23.80 27.10 -14.20
CA LEU A 20 22.48 26.56 -14.59
C LEU A 20 22.40 25.05 -14.36
N ALA A 21 23.46 24.31 -14.65
CA ALA A 21 23.53 22.89 -14.32
C ALA A 21 23.41 22.66 -12.81
N ALA A 22 24.11 23.48 -12.00
CA ALA A 22 24.00 23.43 -10.54
C ALA A 22 22.58 23.77 -10.05
N LEU A 23 21.92 24.78 -10.64
CA LEU A 23 20.54 25.13 -10.33
C LEU A 23 19.55 24.03 -10.71
N LEU A 24 19.73 23.37 -11.86
CA LEU A 24 18.90 22.24 -12.27
C LEU A 24 19.08 21.04 -11.34
N LEU A 25 20.32 20.74 -10.92
CA LEU A 25 20.59 19.70 -9.94
C LEU A 25 19.98 20.03 -8.57
N LEU A 26 20.08 21.28 -8.11
CA LEU A 26 19.45 21.74 -6.89
C LEU A 26 17.92 21.68 -6.97
N LEU A 27 17.34 22.08 -8.09
CA LEU A 27 15.90 21.99 -8.35
C LEU A 27 15.44 20.53 -8.32
N LEU A 28 16.17 19.63 -8.98
CA LEU A 28 15.86 18.20 -9.01
C LEU A 28 16.01 17.56 -7.62
N ALA A 29 17.03 17.94 -6.86
CA ALA A 29 17.20 17.52 -5.47
C ALA A 29 16.08 18.05 -4.56
N LEU A 30 15.65 19.30 -4.75
CA LEU A 30 14.55 19.92 -4.02
C LEU A 30 13.23 19.21 -4.33
N LEU A 31 12.95 18.93 -5.61
CA LEU A 31 11.78 18.17 -6.03
C LEU A 31 11.79 16.74 -5.48
N ALA A 32 12.94 16.07 -5.47
CA ALA A 32 13.09 14.75 -4.85
C ALA A 32 12.84 14.80 -3.33
N ALA A 33 13.37 15.82 -2.65
CA ALA A 33 13.13 16.04 -1.23
C ALA A 33 11.65 16.36 -0.93
N LEU A 34 11.00 17.19 -1.75
CA LEU A 34 9.57 17.48 -1.65
C LEU A 34 8.73 16.23 -1.91
N ALA A 35 9.04 15.45 -2.95
CA ALA A 35 8.36 14.19 -3.23
C ALA A 35 8.50 13.22 -2.06
N TRP A 36 9.70 13.11 -1.49
CA TRP A 36 9.97 12.30 -0.29
C TRP A 36 9.19 12.79 0.94
N TYR A 37 9.08 14.11 1.11
CA TYR A 37 8.40 14.74 2.24
C TYR A 37 6.87 14.67 2.13
N PHE A 38 6.31 14.88 0.95
CA PHE A 38 4.86 14.85 0.69
C PHE A 38 4.30 13.43 0.50
N PHE A 39 5.12 12.44 0.12
CA PHE A 39 4.74 11.03 0.02
C PHE A 39 5.42 10.12 1.06
N PRO A 40 5.21 10.29 2.39
CA PRO A 40 5.77 9.39 3.39
C PRO A 40 5.01 8.05 3.51
N ALA A 41 4.00 7.81 2.66
CA ALA A 41 3.12 6.64 2.74
C ALA A 41 3.73 5.35 2.15
N TRP A 42 4.91 5.40 1.52
CA TRP A 42 5.60 4.23 0.95
C TRP A 42 6.80 3.73 1.77
N VAL A 43 7.04 4.27 2.97
CA VAL A 43 7.98 3.67 3.93
C VAL A 43 7.19 2.75 4.86
N PRO A 44 7.14 1.42 4.61
CA PRO A 44 6.61 0.49 5.59
C PRO A 44 7.45 0.59 6.87
N ARG A 45 6.91 1.23 7.92
CA ARG A 45 7.48 1.26 9.28
C ARG A 45 7.48 -0.12 9.97
N ARG A 46 7.29 -1.21 9.23
CA ARG A 46 7.37 -2.58 9.72
C ARG A 46 8.49 -3.29 8.97
N LEU A 47 9.74 -2.97 9.34
CA LEU A 47 10.81 -3.93 9.14
C LEU A 47 10.38 -5.21 9.84
N PRO A 48 10.25 -6.36 9.15
CA PRO A 48 10.04 -7.62 9.82
C PRO A 48 11.24 -7.80 10.76
N SER A 49 10.97 -8.01 12.04
CA SER A 49 12.00 -8.38 13.00
C SER A 49 12.67 -9.64 12.46
N ARG A 50 13.83 -9.49 11.81
CA ARG A 50 14.71 -10.61 11.48
C ARG A 50 14.97 -11.31 12.81
N ARG A 51 14.38 -12.49 12.99
CA ARG A 51 14.77 -13.41 14.06
C ARG A 51 16.21 -13.81 13.74
N LEU A 52 17.16 -12.98 14.16
CA LEU A 52 18.56 -13.35 14.14
C LEU A 52 18.68 -14.60 15.02
N PRO A 53 19.30 -15.69 14.52
CA PRO A 53 19.58 -16.84 15.35
C PRO A 53 20.38 -16.37 16.56
N ARG A 54 19.99 -16.84 17.75
CA ARG A 54 20.61 -16.47 19.01
C ARG A 54 22.09 -16.90 18.98
N LEU A 55 22.96 -16.00 18.56
CA LEU A 55 24.40 -16.11 18.78
C LEU A 55 24.61 -16.08 20.29
N ARG A 56 24.88 -17.26 20.87
CA ARG A 56 25.34 -17.41 22.25
C ARG A 56 26.72 -16.76 22.35
N LEU A 57 26.74 -15.46 22.62
CA LEU A 57 27.97 -14.77 23.00
C LEU A 57 28.40 -15.29 24.39
N PRO A 58 29.65 -15.71 24.56
CA PRO A 58 30.17 -16.16 25.86
C PRO A 58 30.11 -15.02 26.87
N HIS A 59 29.68 -15.33 28.09
CA HIS A 59 29.46 -14.33 29.13
C HIS A 59 30.79 -13.65 29.52
N TRP A 60 31.01 -12.41 29.12
CA TRP A 60 32.09 -11.62 29.68
C TRP A 60 31.65 -11.11 31.06
N ARG A 61 32.28 -11.62 32.13
CA ARG A 61 32.03 -11.18 33.51
C ARG A 61 32.65 -9.80 33.70
N LEU A 62 31.88 -8.75 33.44
CA LEU A 62 32.27 -7.40 33.81
C LEU A 62 32.24 -7.24 35.35
N PRO A 63 33.29 -6.69 35.98
CA PRO A 63 33.34 -6.45 37.41
C PRO A 63 32.30 -5.40 37.81
N ARG A 64 31.61 -5.65 38.92
CA ARG A 64 30.46 -4.88 39.39
C ARG A 64 30.88 -3.48 39.84
N LEU A 65 30.76 -2.48 38.97
CA LEU A 65 30.77 -1.08 39.37
C LEU A 65 29.52 -0.79 40.22
N ARG A 66 29.73 -0.58 41.53
CA ARG A 66 28.70 -0.14 42.48
C ARG A 66 28.34 1.32 42.20
N LEU A 67 27.28 1.53 41.43
CA LEU A 67 26.66 2.85 41.30
C LEU A 67 25.81 3.17 42.54
N PRO A 68 25.84 4.42 43.04
CA PRO A 68 25.10 4.83 44.23
C PRO A 68 23.58 4.78 43.99
N ARG A 69 22.84 4.29 44.99
CA ARG A 69 21.39 4.06 44.94
C ARG A 69 20.64 5.39 44.97
N TRP A 70 20.18 5.85 43.81
CA TRP A 70 19.16 6.91 43.72
C TRP A 70 17.84 6.40 44.31
N ARG A 71 17.46 6.96 45.47
CA ARG A 71 16.17 6.71 46.14
C ARG A 71 15.04 7.29 45.28
N ARG A 72 14.31 6.42 44.57
CA ARG A 72 13.05 6.78 43.91
C ARG A 72 11.94 6.94 44.96
N PRO A 73 11.07 7.97 44.87
CA PRO A 73 9.96 8.15 45.80
C PRO A 73 8.93 7.03 45.63
N ARG A 74 8.42 6.54 46.76
CA ARG A 74 7.45 5.45 46.85
C ARG A 74 6.08 5.94 46.34
N LEU A 75 5.69 5.51 45.14
CA LEU A 75 4.31 5.64 44.68
C LEU A 75 3.41 4.78 45.57
N ARG A 76 2.57 5.48 46.34
CA ARG A 76 1.55 4.97 47.27
C ARG A 76 0.66 3.94 46.56
N ARG A 77 0.52 2.76 47.14
CA ARG A 77 -0.48 1.74 46.76
C ARG A 77 -1.88 2.35 46.85
N ARG A 78 -2.64 2.27 45.75
CA ARG A 78 -4.06 2.64 45.66
C ARG A 78 -4.91 1.44 46.14
N PRO A 79 -5.96 1.64 46.97
CA PRO A 79 -6.80 0.53 47.44
C PRO A 79 -7.72 0.00 46.34
N ALA A 80 -8.14 -1.27 46.47
CA ALA A 80 -9.04 -1.97 45.56
C ALA A 80 -10.46 -1.36 45.54
N PRO A 81 -11.17 -1.41 44.39
CA PRO A 81 -12.54 -0.87 44.28
C PRO A 81 -13.62 -1.86 44.75
N PRO A 82 -14.77 -1.37 45.29
CA PRO A 82 -15.94 -2.16 45.64
C PRO A 82 -16.79 -2.56 44.41
N PRO A 83 -17.71 -3.53 44.53
CA PRO A 83 -18.43 -4.09 43.39
C PRO A 83 -19.61 -3.23 42.91
N ALA A 84 -19.73 -3.21 41.58
CA ALA A 84 -20.90 -3.01 40.73
C ALA A 84 -21.90 -1.88 41.06
N THR A 85 -21.81 -0.80 40.28
CA THR A 85 -22.99 -0.04 39.84
C THR A 85 -22.90 0.12 38.32
N ARG A 86 -24.00 -0.20 37.63
CA ARG A 86 -24.15 -0.20 36.18
C ARG A 86 -23.60 1.09 35.57
N SER A 87 -22.56 0.96 34.73
CA SER A 87 -22.08 2.07 33.91
C SER A 87 -22.96 2.19 32.66
N PRO A 88 -23.37 3.41 32.26
CA PRO A 88 -24.12 3.61 31.04
C PRO A 88 -23.29 3.20 29.82
N LEU A 89 -23.99 2.65 28.84
CA LEU A 89 -23.53 2.20 27.52
C LEU A 89 -22.46 3.16 26.95
N VAL A 90 -21.19 2.78 27.07
CA VAL A 90 -20.13 3.33 26.21
C VAL A 90 -20.48 2.87 24.80
N PRO A 91 -20.75 3.76 23.83
CA PRO A 91 -20.88 3.32 22.46
C PRO A 91 -19.55 2.67 22.11
N ALA A 92 -19.59 1.41 21.71
CA ALA A 92 -18.44 0.76 21.10
C ALA A 92 -17.86 1.71 20.04
N PRO A 93 -16.53 1.80 19.89
CA PRO A 93 -15.98 2.49 18.73
C PRO A 93 -16.72 1.93 17.52
N ARG A 94 -17.32 2.81 16.70
CA ARG A 94 -17.86 2.41 15.41
C ARG A 94 -16.68 2.00 14.55
N THR A 95 -16.13 0.82 14.81
CA THR A 95 -15.49 -0.01 13.80
C THR A 95 -16.63 -0.59 12.99
N GLY A 96 -17.38 0.30 12.32
CA GLY A 96 -17.72 -0.02 10.97
C GLY A 96 -16.35 -0.11 10.29
N GLU A 97 -15.81 -1.32 10.20
CA GLU A 97 -14.97 -1.64 9.07
C GLU A 97 -15.78 -1.14 7.89
N ALA A 98 -15.43 0.05 7.39
CA ALA A 98 -15.98 0.53 6.16
C ALA A 98 -15.75 -0.63 5.21
N SER A 99 -16.83 -1.28 4.77
CA SER A 99 -16.76 -2.31 3.76
C SER A 99 -15.77 -1.83 2.72
N PRO A 100 -14.84 -2.65 2.22
CA PRO A 100 -13.75 -2.18 1.36
C PRO A 100 -14.22 -1.23 0.23
N ALA A 101 -15.43 -1.48 -0.30
CA ALA A 101 -16.19 -0.58 -1.18
C ALA A 101 -16.27 0.89 -0.69
N GLY A 102 -16.54 1.11 0.59
CA GLY A 102 -16.64 2.43 1.23
C GLY A 102 -15.34 3.23 1.27
N ARG A 103 -14.15 2.60 1.17
CA ARG A 103 -12.90 3.38 1.03
C ARG A 103 -12.76 3.89 -0.40
N ALA A 104 -12.94 3.03 -1.40
CA ALA A 104 -12.88 3.42 -2.80
C ALA A 104 -13.94 4.49 -3.13
N ASP A 105 -15.15 4.33 -2.62
CA ASP A 105 -16.24 5.27 -2.85
C ASP A 105 -15.98 6.64 -2.23
N ARG A 106 -15.37 6.69 -1.03
CA ARG A 106 -14.95 7.96 -0.42
C ARG A 106 -13.88 8.65 -1.26
N LEU A 107 -12.87 7.91 -1.74
CA LEU A 107 -11.82 8.47 -2.60
C LEU A 107 -12.41 9.02 -3.91
N ALA A 108 -13.35 8.29 -4.52
CA ALA A 108 -14.03 8.76 -5.72
C ALA A 108 -14.86 10.03 -5.48
N ALA A 109 -15.52 10.14 -4.32
CA ALA A 109 -16.26 11.35 -3.92
C ALA A 109 -15.34 12.56 -3.68
N GLU A 110 -14.10 12.33 -3.25
CA GLU A 110 -13.04 13.36 -3.14
C GLU A 110 -12.40 13.71 -4.49
N GLY A 111 -12.84 13.11 -5.61
CA GLY A 111 -12.23 13.29 -6.94
C GLY A 111 -10.90 12.55 -7.12
N ARG A 112 -10.51 11.73 -6.15
CA ARG A 112 -9.26 10.95 -6.12
C ARG A 112 -9.46 9.62 -6.82
N TYR A 113 -9.80 9.70 -8.11
CA TYR A 113 -10.15 8.54 -8.93
C TYR A 113 -9.01 7.54 -9.07
N ALA A 114 -7.77 8.04 -9.05
CA ALA A 114 -6.61 7.20 -9.08
C ALA A 114 -6.61 6.23 -7.88
N GLU A 115 -6.59 6.77 -6.67
CA GLU A 115 -6.57 5.97 -5.46
C GLU A 115 -7.84 5.10 -5.34
N ALA A 116 -9.00 5.60 -5.77
CA ALA A 116 -10.23 4.81 -5.81
C ALA A 116 -10.09 3.54 -6.66
N VAL A 117 -9.55 3.64 -7.88
CA VAL A 117 -9.29 2.50 -8.78
C VAL A 117 -8.38 1.46 -8.12
N ARG A 118 -7.29 1.89 -7.48
CA ARG A 118 -6.38 0.95 -6.79
C ARG A 118 -7.06 0.24 -5.63
N GLU A 119 -7.85 0.95 -4.83
CA GLU A 119 -8.57 0.31 -3.73
C GLU A 119 -9.62 -0.68 -4.26
N ARG A 120 -10.34 -0.37 -5.35
CA ARG A 120 -11.26 -1.35 -5.99
C ARG A 120 -10.53 -2.60 -6.48
N LEU A 121 -9.38 -2.45 -7.14
CA LEU A 121 -8.59 -3.61 -7.57
C LEU A 121 -8.12 -4.44 -6.37
N ARG A 122 -7.67 -3.79 -5.29
CA ARG A 122 -7.31 -4.47 -4.04
C ARG A 122 -8.49 -5.25 -3.47
N ASP A 123 -9.69 -4.72 -3.55
CA ASP A 123 -10.91 -5.37 -3.07
C ASP A 123 -11.29 -6.58 -3.93
N MET A 124 -11.19 -6.46 -5.26
CA MET A 124 -11.36 -7.57 -6.20
C MET A 124 -10.38 -8.71 -5.90
N VAL A 125 -9.11 -8.38 -5.66
CA VAL A 125 -8.09 -9.37 -5.27
C VAL A 125 -8.44 -10.00 -3.92
N HIS A 126 -8.81 -9.20 -2.91
CA HIS A 126 -9.23 -9.74 -1.62
C HIS A 126 -10.43 -10.68 -1.74
N GLU A 127 -11.39 -10.39 -2.62
CA GLU A 127 -12.53 -11.25 -2.86
C GLU A 127 -12.11 -12.61 -3.43
N LEU A 128 -11.24 -12.62 -4.45
CA LEU A 128 -10.70 -13.86 -5.01
C LEU A 128 -10.00 -14.72 -3.95
N VAL A 129 -9.25 -14.08 -3.04
CA VAL A 129 -8.54 -14.76 -1.95
C VAL A 129 -9.50 -15.29 -0.89
N ARG A 130 -10.48 -14.48 -0.49
CA ARG A 130 -11.50 -14.85 0.49
C ARG A 130 -12.32 -16.05 0.00
N ARG A 131 -12.60 -16.11 -1.31
CA ARG A 131 -13.30 -17.23 -1.96
C ARG A 131 -12.36 -18.39 -2.35
N GLN A 132 -11.07 -18.32 -1.97
CA GLN A 132 -10.06 -19.35 -2.27
C GLN A 132 -9.89 -19.67 -3.76
N VAL A 133 -10.18 -18.71 -4.63
CA VAL A 133 -10.02 -18.85 -6.09
C VAL A 133 -8.54 -18.76 -6.48
N VAL A 134 -7.77 -17.96 -5.74
CA VAL A 134 -6.32 -17.81 -5.92
C VAL A 134 -5.62 -17.76 -4.56
N GLU A 135 -4.42 -18.33 -4.51
CA GLU A 135 -3.49 -18.16 -3.39
C GLU A 135 -2.45 -17.08 -3.73
N PRO A 136 -2.49 -15.90 -3.08
CA PRO A 136 -1.52 -14.84 -3.34
C PRO A 136 -0.14 -15.24 -2.86
N ARG A 137 0.86 -15.07 -3.73
CA ARG A 137 2.27 -15.18 -3.37
C ARG A 137 2.92 -13.81 -3.40
N ALA A 138 3.90 -13.58 -2.53
CA ALA A 138 4.66 -12.34 -2.55
C ALA A 138 5.35 -12.19 -3.92
N GLY A 139 5.18 -11.03 -4.56
CA GLY A 139 5.71 -10.76 -5.90
C GLY A 139 4.83 -11.22 -7.06
N MET A 140 3.65 -11.80 -6.79
CA MET A 140 2.71 -12.20 -7.84
C MET A 140 2.23 -10.98 -8.63
N THR A 141 2.31 -11.06 -9.96
CA THR A 141 1.83 -10.00 -10.86
C THR A 141 0.32 -10.06 -11.04
N VAL A 142 -0.29 -8.95 -11.51
CA VAL A 142 -1.72 -8.90 -11.82
C VAL A 142 -2.07 -9.87 -12.96
N THR A 143 -1.19 -10.02 -13.95
CA THR A 143 -1.36 -10.97 -15.05
C THR A 143 -1.36 -12.42 -14.54
N GLU A 144 -0.38 -12.78 -13.71
CA GLU A 144 -0.33 -14.11 -13.09
C GLU A 144 -1.56 -14.39 -12.22
N LEU A 145 -2.05 -13.39 -11.48
CA LEU A 145 -3.27 -13.50 -10.69
C LEU A 145 -4.50 -13.71 -11.57
N THR A 146 -4.58 -12.99 -12.69
CA THR A 146 -5.65 -13.13 -13.69
C THR A 146 -5.65 -14.53 -14.29
N ASP A 147 -4.48 -15.03 -14.70
CA ASP A 147 -4.34 -16.38 -15.26
C ASP A 147 -4.64 -17.46 -14.21
N ALA A 148 -4.21 -17.28 -12.96
CA ALA A 148 -4.53 -18.19 -11.87
C ALA A 148 -6.04 -18.25 -11.58
N ALA A 149 -6.70 -17.09 -11.49
CA ALA A 149 -8.13 -17.03 -11.29
C ALA A 149 -8.89 -17.66 -12.47
N ALA A 150 -8.49 -17.35 -13.71
CA ALA A 150 -9.11 -17.88 -14.91
C ALA A 150 -8.98 -19.41 -15.05
N ARG A 151 -7.94 -20.03 -14.49
CA ARG A 151 -7.83 -21.51 -14.45
C ARG A 151 -8.88 -22.15 -13.56
N VAL A 152 -9.31 -21.48 -12.48
CA VAL A 152 -10.30 -21.99 -11.52
C VAL A 152 -11.72 -21.55 -11.92
N ARG A 153 -11.86 -20.34 -12.46
CA ARG A 153 -13.11 -19.71 -12.90
C ARG A 153 -12.87 -18.94 -14.21
N PRO A 154 -13.05 -19.56 -15.39
CA PRO A 154 -12.75 -18.92 -16.68
C PRO A 154 -13.46 -17.59 -16.91
N ALA A 155 -14.69 -17.45 -16.39
CA ALA A 155 -15.52 -16.25 -16.50
C ALA A 155 -14.88 -14.99 -15.87
N THR A 156 -13.92 -15.14 -14.95
CA THR A 156 -13.27 -13.98 -14.32
C THR A 156 -12.19 -13.33 -15.19
N ARG A 157 -11.74 -13.99 -16.27
CA ARG A 157 -10.59 -13.57 -17.08
C ARG A 157 -10.78 -12.16 -17.65
N THR A 158 -11.92 -11.91 -18.29
CA THR A 158 -12.19 -10.64 -18.97
C THR A 158 -12.21 -9.49 -17.96
N ALA A 159 -12.94 -9.65 -16.85
CA ALA A 159 -13.08 -8.59 -15.85
C ALA A 159 -11.73 -8.23 -15.19
N LEU A 160 -10.94 -9.25 -14.82
CA LEU A 160 -9.62 -9.04 -14.19
C LEU A 160 -8.59 -8.48 -15.16
N HIS A 161 -8.59 -8.94 -16.41
CA HIS A 161 -7.67 -8.44 -17.42
C HIS A 161 -7.91 -6.96 -17.69
N GLU A 162 -9.17 -6.56 -17.89
CA GLU A 162 -9.51 -5.16 -18.12
C GLU A 162 -9.22 -4.28 -16.90
N ALA A 163 -9.54 -4.75 -15.70
CA ALA A 163 -9.21 -4.05 -14.46
C ALA A 163 -7.68 -3.84 -14.30
N GLY A 164 -6.89 -4.86 -14.66
CA GLY A 164 -5.43 -4.78 -14.69
C GLY A 164 -4.91 -3.77 -15.72
N THR A 165 -5.51 -3.71 -16.90
CA THR A 165 -5.18 -2.72 -17.94
C THR A 165 -5.46 -1.30 -17.46
N ILE A 166 -6.65 -1.03 -16.93
CA ILE A 166 -7.01 0.29 -16.38
C ILE A 166 -6.01 0.70 -15.29
N PHE A 167 -5.72 -0.19 -14.35
CA PHE A 167 -4.74 0.08 -13.30
C PHE A 167 -3.34 0.40 -13.86
N SER A 168 -2.90 -0.36 -14.88
CA SER A 168 -1.58 -0.21 -15.49
C SER A 168 -1.46 1.11 -16.25
N ASP A 169 -2.51 1.48 -16.99
CA ASP A 169 -2.63 2.77 -17.68
C ASP A 169 -2.48 3.94 -16.71
N LEU A 170 -3.15 3.84 -15.55
CA LEU A 170 -3.11 4.92 -14.58
C LEU A 170 -1.75 4.98 -13.84
N TRP A 171 -1.20 3.87 -13.33
CA TRP A 171 0.03 3.90 -12.49
C TRP A 171 1.33 3.81 -13.25
N TYR A 172 1.38 3.03 -14.30
CA TYR A 172 2.65 2.83 -15.02
C TYR A 172 2.74 3.75 -16.23
N ALA A 173 1.64 3.97 -16.95
CA ALA A 173 1.60 4.92 -18.05
C ALA A 173 1.24 6.35 -17.64
N GLN A 174 0.99 6.61 -16.34
CA GLN A 174 0.72 7.94 -15.76
C GLN A 174 -0.42 8.69 -16.47
N ARG A 175 -1.42 7.96 -16.97
CA ARG A 175 -2.58 8.57 -17.60
C ARG A 175 -3.48 9.22 -16.55
N PRO A 176 -4.10 10.38 -16.86
CA PRO A 176 -4.95 11.06 -15.90
C PRO A 176 -6.18 10.22 -15.55
N ALA A 177 -6.38 9.98 -14.26
CA ALA A 177 -7.55 9.26 -13.77
C ALA A 177 -8.81 10.10 -13.89
N THR A 178 -9.93 9.47 -14.26
CA THR A 178 -11.22 10.13 -14.45
C THR A 178 -12.34 9.36 -13.78
N ALA A 179 -13.49 10.01 -13.57
CA ALA A 179 -14.69 9.39 -13.05
C ALA A 179 -15.20 8.21 -13.92
N ALA A 180 -14.85 8.18 -15.21
CA ALA A 180 -15.19 7.06 -16.09
C ALA A 180 -14.38 5.80 -15.74
N HIS A 181 -13.10 5.96 -15.39
CA HIS A 181 -12.26 4.83 -14.94
C HIS A 181 -12.78 4.24 -13.62
N ASP A 182 -13.18 5.08 -12.66
CA ASP A 182 -13.76 4.60 -11.39
C ASP A 182 -15.07 3.85 -11.61
N ARG A 183 -15.98 4.40 -12.43
CA ARG A 183 -17.23 3.72 -12.80
C ARG A 183 -16.96 2.38 -13.46
N ARG A 184 -16.04 2.34 -14.43
CA ARG A 184 -15.70 1.10 -15.13
C ARG A 184 -15.13 0.05 -14.19
N MET A 185 -14.25 0.44 -13.26
CA MET A 185 -13.74 -0.47 -12.23
C MET A 185 -14.83 -0.99 -11.29
N ARG A 186 -15.85 -0.18 -10.98
CA ARG A 186 -17.01 -0.64 -10.20
C ARG A 186 -17.85 -1.66 -10.96
N ASP A 187 -18.06 -1.46 -12.25
CA ASP A 187 -18.77 -2.41 -13.11
C ASP A 187 -18.01 -3.74 -13.19
N LEU A 188 -16.69 -3.67 -13.43
CA LEU A 188 -15.82 -4.86 -13.48
C LEU A 188 -15.77 -5.62 -12.15
N ALA A 189 -15.79 -4.92 -11.01
CA ALA A 189 -15.88 -5.56 -9.70
C ALA A 189 -17.24 -6.27 -9.52
N THR A 190 -18.33 -5.69 -10.03
CA THR A 190 -19.66 -6.31 -10.00
C THR A 190 -19.72 -7.55 -10.89
N ASP A 191 -19.14 -7.49 -12.08
CA ASP A 191 -19.05 -8.62 -13.00
C ASP A 191 -18.19 -9.74 -12.42
N LEU A 192 -17.08 -9.39 -11.77
CA LEU A 192 -16.24 -10.35 -11.04
C LEU A 192 -17.03 -11.02 -9.93
N HIS A 193 -17.74 -10.26 -9.10
CA HIS A 193 -18.55 -10.80 -8.00
C HIS A 193 -19.55 -11.84 -8.52
N ARG A 194 -20.28 -11.48 -9.58
CA ARG A 194 -21.26 -12.37 -10.23
C ARG A 194 -20.61 -13.64 -10.80
N ALA A 195 -19.44 -13.50 -11.43
CA ALA A 195 -18.69 -14.64 -11.97
C ALA A 195 -18.14 -15.58 -10.89
N LEU A 196 -18.03 -15.10 -9.65
CA LEU A 196 -17.57 -15.88 -8.50
C LEU A 196 -18.71 -16.50 -7.68
N ASP A 197 -19.95 -16.07 -7.91
CA ASP A 197 -21.11 -16.62 -7.22
C ASP A 197 -21.45 -18.02 -7.79
N PRO A 198 -21.62 -19.03 -6.91
CA PRO A 198 -21.73 -20.43 -7.30
C PRO A 198 -23.05 -20.77 -8.02
N ASP A 199 -24.06 -19.90 -7.95
CA ASP A 199 -25.43 -20.19 -8.41
C ASP A 199 -25.68 -19.84 -9.89
N GLY A 200 -24.67 -19.33 -10.61
CA GLY A 200 -24.81 -18.87 -12.00
C GLY A 200 -24.84 -19.98 -13.07
N GLU A 201 -24.63 -21.25 -12.71
CA GLU A 201 -24.43 -22.35 -13.67
C GLU A 201 -25.52 -23.44 -13.64
N HIS A 202 -26.65 -23.20 -12.97
CA HIS A 202 -27.77 -24.17 -12.88
C HIS A 202 -29.10 -23.64 -13.43
N ARG A 203 -29.11 -22.92 -14.56
CA ARG A 203 -30.37 -22.58 -15.24
C ARG A 203 -30.33 -22.71 -16.74
#